data_AF-A0A962DDF5-F1
#
_entry.id   AF-A0A962DDF5-F1
#
_cell.length_a   1.000
_cell.length_b   1.000
_cell.length_c   1.000
_cell.angle_alpha   90.00
_cell.angle_beta   90.00
_cell.angle_gamma   90.00
#
_symmetry.space_group_name_H-M   'P 1'
#
loop_
_entity.id
_entity.type
_entity.pdbx_description
1 polymer ?
#
loop_
_entity_poly.entity_id
_entity_poly.type
_entity_poly.pdbx_seq_one_letter_code
_entity_poly.pdbx_strand_id
1 'polypeptide(L)'
;RLNDLRHIVYKSANAPMRRCRKNLGLMLKEGILKENIDGEALVWAYNRLARRPEERKILMVISDGAPVDDSTQSVNPANILEADLRNVIAWIERRSDVELNAIGIGHDVTRYYEKAITIADADELAEALTRQLSGIFDEL
;
A
#
# COMPACT_ATOMS: atom_id res chain seq x y z
N ARG A 1 15.91 -1.24 13.89
CA ARG A 1 14.70 -0.41 13.84
C ARG A 1 14.28 -0.04 15.26
N LEU A 2 13.82 1.19 15.49
CA LEU A 2 13.68 1.78 16.84
C LEU A 2 12.24 2.20 17.21
N ASN A 3 11.30 2.18 16.25
CA ASN A 3 9.93 2.66 16.44
C ASN A 3 8.91 1.52 16.61
N ASP A 4 7.86 1.78 17.40
CA ASP A 4 6.70 0.90 17.57
C ASP A 4 5.77 0.93 16.35
N LEU A 5 5.23 -0.24 16.01
CA LEU A 5 4.29 -0.41 14.89
C LEU A 5 2.84 -0.20 15.32
N ARG A 6 2.08 0.55 14.51
CA ARG A 6 0.63 0.61 14.61
C ARG A 6 -0.01 0.36 13.24
N HIS A 7 -0.65 -0.79 13.09
CA HIS A 7 -1.46 -1.08 11.91
C HIS A 7 -2.91 -0.64 12.12
N ILE A 8 -3.45 0.17 11.20
CA ILE A 8 -4.82 0.67 11.26
C ILE A 8 -5.67 -0.04 10.19
N VAL A 9 -6.78 -0.64 10.61
CA VAL A 9 -7.76 -1.25 9.69
C VAL A 9 -9.02 -0.40 9.69
N TYR A 10 -9.24 0.36 8.61
CA TYR A 10 -10.46 1.14 8.45
C TYR A 10 -11.69 0.26 8.16
N LYS A 11 -11.52 -0.75 7.30
CA LYS A 11 -12.55 -1.73 6.94
C LYS A 11 -11.93 -3.11 6.72
N SER A 12 -12.41 -4.12 7.45
CA SER A 12 -12.03 -5.51 7.18
C SER A 12 -12.73 -6.06 5.94
N ALA A 13 -12.16 -7.09 5.31
CA ALA A 13 -12.70 -7.72 4.10
C ALA A 13 -14.20 -8.06 4.23
N ASN A 14 -14.56 -8.81 5.29
CA ASN A 14 -15.93 -9.26 5.53
C ASN A 14 -16.85 -8.19 6.16
N ALA A 15 -16.34 -6.99 6.44
CA ALA A 15 -17.14 -5.95 7.09
C ALA A 15 -17.97 -5.18 6.06
N PRO A 16 -19.31 -5.05 6.25
CA PRO A 16 -20.14 -4.26 5.35
C PRO A 16 -19.80 -2.76 5.41
N MET A 17 -19.78 -2.08 4.26
CA MET A 17 -19.46 -0.64 4.16
C MET A 17 -20.31 0.23 5.12
N ARG A 18 -21.61 -0.07 5.24
CA ARG A 18 -22.53 0.65 6.12
C ARG A 18 -22.06 0.70 7.59
N ARG A 19 -21.34 -0.33 8.05
CA ARG A 19 -20.80 -0.38 9.42
C ARG A 19 -19.46 0.33 9.56
N CYS A 20 -18.68 0.41 8.49
CA CYS A 20 -17.33 0.98 8.50
C CYS A 20 -17.24 2.42 7.98
N ARG A 21 -18.35 3.00 7.50
CA ARG A 21 -18.36 4.37 6.93
C ARG A 21 -17.77 5.41 7.87
N LYS A 22 -18.04 5.32 9.18
CA LYS A 22 -17.46 6.22 10.19
C LYS A 22 -15.95 6.02 10.35
N ASN A 23 -15.47 4.79 10.19
CA ASN A 23 -14.05 4.47 10.31
C ASN A 23 -13.25 5.09 9.17
N LEU A 24 -13.77 5.10 7.94
CA LEU A 24 -13.09 5.73 6.80
C LEU A 24 -12.84 7.22 7.04
N GLY A 25 -13.78 7.91 7.68
CA GLY A 25 -13.59 9.32 8.07
C GLY A 25 -12.46 9.54 9.07
N LEU A 26 -11.98 8.50 9.76
CA LEU A 26 -10.80 8.61 10.63
C LEU A 26 -9.51 8.84 9.85
N MET A 27 -9.47 8.55 8.53
CA MET A 27 -8.30 8.90 7.69
C MET A 27 -8.01 10.41 7.70
N LEU A 28 -9.02 11.24 7.94
CA LEU A 28 -8.91 12.69 7.97
C LEU A 28 -8.53 13.22 9.37
N LYS A 29 -8.38 12.34 10.37
CA LYS A 29 -8.09 12.76 11.74
C LYS A 29 -6.61 13.12 11.87
N GLU A 30 -6.34 14.35 12.31
CA GLU A 30 -4.98 14.84 12.58
C GLU A 30 -4.25 13.97 13.62
N GLY A 31 -2.93 13.84 13.45
CA GLY A 31 -2.05 13.11 14.36
C GLY A 31 -1.99 11.58 14.17
N ILE A 32 -2.65 11.04 13.14
CA ILE A 32 -2.53 9.63 12.75
C ILE A 32 -1.28 9.38 11.89
N LEU A 33 -0.93 10.33 11.01
CA LEU A 33 0.26 10.28 10.15
C LEU A 33 1.48 10.79 10.93
N LYS A 34 2.54 9.99 10.97
CA LYS A 34 3.82 10.38 11.57
C LYS A 34 4.98 10.03 10.66
N GLU A 35 5.23 8.74 10.44
CA GLU A 35 6.32 8.19 9.64
C GLU A 35 5.82 6.89 8.99
N ASN A 36 6.26 6.60 7.76
CA ASN A 36 5.75 5.48 6.96
C ASN A 36 6.87 4.48 6.67
N ILE A 37 6.60 3.21 6.97
CA ILE A 37 7.54 2.11 6.75
C ILE A 37 6.86 1.11 5.83
N ASP A 38 6.81 1.50 4.56
CA ASP A 38 5.96 0.89 3.54
C ASP A 38 6.30 -0.58 3.29
N GLY A 39 7.59 -0.96 3.38
CA GLY A 39 8.02 -2.36 3.24
C GLY A 39 7.34 -3.27 4.26
N GLU A 40 7.32 -2.87 5.53
CA GLU A 40 6.65 -3.64 6.57
C GLU A 40 5.12 -3.58 6.49
N ALA A 41 4.58 -2.44 6.10
CA ALA A 41 3.14 -2.30 5.87
C ALA A 41 2.66 -3.25 4.75
N LEU A 42 3.44 -3.38 3.67
CA LEU A 42 3.21 -4.33 2.59
C LEU A 42 3.27 -5.77 3.07
N VAL A 43 4.32 -6.16 3.82
CA VAL A 43 4.43 -7.51 4.38
C VAL A 43 3.23 -7.83 5.28
N TRP A 44 2.80 -6.88 6.11
CA TRP A 44 1.65 -7.08 6.98
C TRP A 44 0.34 -7.23 6.19
N ALA A 45 0.11 -6.39 5.19
CA ALA A 45 -1.06 -6.48 4.32
C ALA A 45 -1.08 -7.79 3.51
N TYR A 46 0.07 -8.15 2.94
CA TYR A 46 0.28 -9.41 2.22
C TYR A 46 -0.07 -10.60 3.11
N ASN A 47 0.48 -10.69 4.33
CA ASN A 47 0.23 -11.83 5.21
C ASN A 47 -1.25 -12.00 5.59
N ARG A 48 -2.00 -10.89 5.67
CA ARG A 48 -3.45 -10.94 5.89
C ARG A 48 -4.21 -11.43 4.67
N LEU A 49 -3.80 -10.98 3.47
CA LEU A 49 -4.41 -11.36 2.21
C LEU A 49 -4.07 -12.80 1.81
N ALA A 50 -2.83 -13.24 1.95
CA ALA A 50 -2.38 -14.58 1.58
C ALA A 50 -3.13 -15.71 2.32
N ARG A 51 -3.62 -15.44 3.54
CA ARG A 51 -4.40 -16.38 4.35
C ARG A 51 -5.89 -16.46 3.96
N ARG A 52 -6.31 -15.66 2.99
CA ARG A 52 -7.69 -15.64 2.51
C ARG A 52 -7.97 -16.83 1.59
N PRO A 53 -9.18 -17.43 1.65
CA PRO A 53 -9.55 -18.57 0.81
C PRO A 53 -9.81 -18.19 -0.66
N GLU A 54 -9.99 -16.90 -0.97
CA GLU A 54 -10.19 -16.43 -2.34
C GLU A 54 -9.03 -16.86 -3.25
N GLU A 55 -9.38 -17.42 -4.42
CA GLU A 55 -8.42 -17.92 -5.41
C GLU A 55 -7.53 -16.77 -5.90
N ARG A 56 -8.15 -15.76 -6.50
CA ARG A 56 -7.47 -14.54 -6.95
C ARG A 56 -7.32 -13.54 -5.81
N LYS A 57 -6.09 -13.07 -5.59
CA LYS A 57 -5.74 -12.16 -4.48
C LYS A 57 -5.01 -10.95 -5.03
N ILE A 58 -5.59 -9.76 -4.83
CA ILE A 58 -5.04 -8.50 -5.33
C ILE A 58 -4.72 -7.60 -4.15
N LEU A 59 -3.47 -7.14 -4.08
CA LEU A 59 -2.99 -6.15 -3.13
C LEU A 59 -2.78 -4.82 -3.88
N MET A 60 -3.53 -3.79 -3.48
CA MET A 60 -3.44 -2.46 -4.08
C MET A 60 -2.87 -1.46 -3.08
N VAL A 61 -1.82 -0.74 -3.50
CA VAL A 61 -1.15 0.31 -2.75
C VAL A 61 -1.59 1.67 -3.26
N ILE A 62 -1.92 2.58 -2.35
CA ILE A 62 -2.16 3.99 -2.68
C ILE A 62 -1.19 4.79 -1.81
N SER A 63 -0.25 5.49 -2.42
CA SER A 63 0.81 6.23 -1.71
C SER A 63 1.03 7.61 -2.33
N ASP A 64 1.32 8.60 -1.48
CA ASP A 64 1.69 9.96 -1.86
C ASP A 64 3.21 10.23 -1.81
N GLY A 65 4.03 9.22 -1.48
CA GLY A 65 5.47 9.40 -1.33
C GLY A 65 6.31 8.13 -1.22
N ALA A 66 7.60 8.35 -0.93
CA ALA A 66 8.60 7.33 -0.67
C ALA A 66 8.70 7.02 0.85
N PRO A 67 9.25 5.87 1.25
CA PRO A 67 9.35 5.50 2.66
C PRO A 67 10.28 6.44 3.43
N VAL A 68 9.78 7.03 4.52
CA VAL A 68 10.53 7.97 5.39
C VAL A 68 10.25 7.67 6.86
N ASP A 69 11.33 7.44 7.60
CA ASP A 69 11.38 7.30 9.07
C ASP A 69 12.71 7.91 9.56
N ASP A 70 12.64 9.09 10.17
CA ASP A 70 13.80 9.92 10.54
C ASP A 70 14.68 9.21 11.57
N SER A 71 14.05 8.50 12.51
CA SER A 71 14.74 7.75 13.56
C SER A 71 15.57 6.61 12.96
N THR A 72 15.03 5.85 12.01
CA THR A 72 15.75 4.78 11.31
C THR A 72 16.84 5.36 10.41
N GLN A 73 16.58 6.44 9.67
CA GLN A 73 17.59 7.06 8.81
C GLN A 73 18.77 7.67 9.59
N SER A 74 18.54 8.18 10.81
CA SER A 74 19.59 8.83 11.61
C SER A 74 20.70 7.88 12.09
N VAL A 75 20.44 6.57 12.14
CA VAL A 75 21.38 5.56 12.66
C VAL A 75 21.68 4.42 11.68
N ASN A 76 21.16 4.49 10.44
CA ASN A 76 21.36 3.47 9.41
C ASN A 76 21.78 4.12 8.08
N PRO A 77 22.31 3.36 7.11
CA PRO A 77 22.49 3.84 5.76
C PRO A 77 21.18 4.41 5.20
N ALA A 78 21.27 5.56 4.52
CA ALA A 78 20.11 6.32 4.05
C ALA A 78 19.15 5.52 3.15
N ASN A 79 19.63 4.47 2.48
CA ASN A 79 18.85 3.66 1.55
C ASN A 79 18.18 2.42 2.19
N ILE A 80 18.26 2.22 3.51
CA ILE A 80 17.77 0.98 4.14
C ILE A 80 16.26 0.76 3.92
N LEU A 81 15.45 1.80 4.03
CA LEU A 81 13.98 1.72 3.86
C LEU A 81 13.59 1.52 2.40
N GLU A 82 14.30 2.19 1.48
CA GLU A 82 14.08 2.00 0.05
C GLU A 82 14.49 0.59 -0.39
N ALA A 83 15.63 0.09 0.10
CA ALA A 83 16.09 -1.26 -0.19
C ALA A 83 15.12 -2.32 0.36
N ASP A 84 14.61 -2.14 1.58
CA ASP A 84 13.60 -3.01 2.17
C ASP A 84 12.31 -3.02 1.34
N LEU A 85 11.78 -1.83 1.00
CA LEU A 85 10.59 -1.71 0.15
C LEU A 85 10.77 -2.42 -1.20
N ARG A 86 11.90 -2.20 -1.88
CA ARG A 86 12.22 -2.86 -3.16
C ARG A 86 12.30 -4.38 -3.02
N ASN A 87 12.93 -4.88 -1.96
CA ASN A 87 13.03 -6.31 -1.71
C ASN A 87 11.67 -6.95 -1.46
N VAL A 88 10.81 -6.30 -0.68
CA VAL A 88 9.45 -6.76 -0.40
C VAL A 88 8.61 -6.78 -1.68
N ILE A 89 8.62 -5.70 -2.46
CA ILE A 89 7.87 -5.62 -3.72
C ILE A 89 8.32 -6.74 -4.67
N ALA A 90 9.64 -6.85 -4.91
CA ALA A 90 10.18 -7.87 -5.79
C ALA A 90 9.87 -9.30 -5.31
N TRP A 91 9.78 -9.52 -4.00
CA TRP A 91 9.37 -10.80 -3.45
C TRP A 91 7.90 -11.11 -3.73
N ILE A 92 6.99 -10.14 -3.51
CA ILE A 92 5.56 -10.31 -3.80
C ILE A 92 5.35 -10.59 -5.30
N GLU A 93 5.93 -9.76 -6.17
CA GLU A 93 5.73 -9.84 -7.62
C GLU A 93 6.31 -11.13 -8.24
N ARG A 94 7.44 -11.63 -7.73
CA ARG A 94 8.16 -12.76 -8.37
C ARG A 94 7.95 -14.10 -7.70
N ARG A 95 7.48 -14.13 -6.46
CA ARG A 95 7.45 -15.35 -5.64
C ARG A 95 6.11 -15.63 -4.98
N SER A 96 5.07 -14.86 -5.28
CA SER A 96 3.76 -15.03 -4.69
C SER A 96 2.64 -15.05 -5.71
N ASP A 97 1.52 -15.70 -5.37
CA ASP A 97 0.29 -15.69 -6.17
C ASP A 97 -0.58 -14.44 -5.89
N VAL A 98 0.00 -13.40 -5.28
CA VAL A 98 -0.69 -12.14 -4.99
C VAL A 98 -0.31 -11.11 -6.04
N GLU A 99 -1.32 -10.60 -6.75
CA GLU A 99 -1.15 -9.51 -7.71
C GLU A 99 -0.94 -8.19 -6.97
N LEU A 100 0.18 -7.53 -7.21
CA LEU A 100 0.52 -6.25 -6.59
C LEU A 100 0.31 -5.11 -7.59
N ASN A 101 -0.47 -4.11 -7.20
CA ASN A 101 -0.73 -2.91 -8.01
C ASN A 101 -0.54 -1.65 -7.16
N ALA A 102 -0.14 -0.53 -7.77
CA ALA A 102 0.07 0.73 -7.06
C ALA A 102 -0.53 1.96 -7.76
N ILE A 103 -1.00 2.91 -6.96
CA ILE A 103 -1.39 4.26 -7.39
C ILE A 103 -0.55 5.28 -6.60
N GLY A 104 0.27 6.05 -7.30
CA GLY A 104 1.04 7.15 -6.75
C GLY A 104 0.29 8.47 -6.89
N ILE A 105 0.09 9.22 -5.81
CA ILE A 105 -0.56 10.54 -5.83
C ILE A 105 0.52 11.61 -5.73
N GLY A 106 0.71 12.41 -6.77
CA GLY A 106 1.77 13.44 -6.81
C GLY A 106 3.20 12.87 -6.77
N HIS A 107 3.36 11.55 -6.82
CA HIS A 107 4.65 10.85 -6.76
C HIS A 107 4.73 9.72 -7.79
N ASP A 108 5.90 9.59 -8.41
CA ASP A 108 6.20 8.53 -9.37
C ASP A 108 6.55 7.21 -8.66
N VAL A 109 5.55 6.35 -8.49
CA VAL A 109 5.71 5.03 -7.86
C VAL A 109 6.08 3.92 -8.86
N THR A 110 6.12 4.22 -10.16
CA THR A 110 6.47 3.24 -11.23
C THR A 110 7.91 2.74 -11.12
N ARG A 111 8.73 3.47 -10.35
CA ARG A 111 10.12 3.09 -10.01
C ARG A 111 10.22 1.89 -9.09
N TYR A 112 9.13 1.54 -8.40
CA TYR A 112 9.10 0.49 -7.40
C TYR A 112 8.22 -0.68 -7.84
N TYR A 113 7.05 -0.39 -8.40
CA TYR A 113 6.01 -1.38 -8.71
C TYR A 113 5.89 -1.58 -10.22
N GLU A 114 5.80 -2.84 -10.67
CA GLU A 114 5.67 -3.18 -12.09
C GLU A 114 4.30 -2.75 -12.65
N LYS A 115 3.22 -3.02 -11.92
CA LYS A 115 1.85 -2.57 -12.27
C LYS A 115 1.49 -1.31 -11.48
N ALA A 116 1.72 -0.12 -12.05
CA ALA A 116 1.45 1.14 -11.36
C ALA A 116 0.94 2.28 -12.25
N ILE A 117 0.18 3.19 -11.63
CA ILE A 117 -0.25 4.46 -12.23
C ILE A 117 0.14 5.60 -11.29
N THR A 118 0.54 6.74 -11.85
CA THR A 118 0.69 7.99 -11.09
C THR A 118 -0.39 8.97 -11.52
N ILE A 119 -1.04 9.60 -10.54
CA ILE A 119 -2.01 10.67 -10.71
C ILE A 119 -1.46 11.97 -10.12
N ALA A 120 -1.96 13.11 -10.58
CA ALA A 120 -1.48 14.41 -10.11
C ALA A 120 -1.92 14.69 -8.66
N ASP A 121 -3.18 14.41 -8.35
CA ASP A 121 -3.79 14.67 -7.05
C ASP A 121 -4.91 13.66 -6.72
N ALA A 122 -5.52 13.81 -5.54
CA ALA A 122 -6.50 12.86 -5.04
C ALA A 122 -7.85 12.90 -5.78
N ASP A 123 -8.17 13.97 -6.53
CA ASP A 123 -9.43 14.07 -7.25
C ASP A 123 -9.49 13.07 -8.42
N GLU A 124 -8.33 12.74 -8.99
CA GLU A 124 -8.17 11.74 -10.05
C GLU A 124 -8.22 10.28 -9.54
N LEU A 125 -8.21 10.07 -8.22
CA LEU A 125 -8.07 8.73 -7.64
C LEU A 125 -9.22 7.80 -8.02
N ALA A 126 -10.45 8.31 -8.09
CA ALA A 126 -11.62 7.52 -8.44
C ALA A 126 -11.53 6.96 -9.88
N GLU A 127 -11.05 7.77 -10.81
CA GLU A 127 -10.84 7.35 -12.19
C GLU A 127 -9.70 6.34 -12.29
N ALA A 128 -8.57 6.62 -11.64
CA ALA A 128 -7.42 5.72 -11.64
C ALA A 128 -7.75 4.34 -11.05
N LEU A 129 -8.51 4.29 -9.95
CA LEU A 129 -8.99 3.04 -9.35
C LEU A 129 -9.88 2.27 -10.32
N THR A 130 -10.80 2.95 -11.00
CA THR A 130 -11.69 2.33 -11.98
C THR A 130 -10.88 1.72 -13.13
N ARG A 131 -9.90 2.47 -13.65
CA ARG A 131 -9.02 2.01 -14.74
C ARG A 131 -8.18 0.79 -14.34
N GLN A 132 -7.61 0.80 -13.14
CA GLN A 132 -6.86 -0.34 -12.58
C GLN A 132 -7.74 -1.58 -12.43
N LEU A 133 -8.94 -1.41 -11.87
CA LEU A 133 -9.89 -2.50 -11.72
C LEU A 133 -10.34 -3.06 -13.07
N SER A 134 -10.60 -2.22 -14.07
CA SER A 134 -10.95 -2.69 -15.41
C SER A 134 -9.85 -3.57 -16.02
N GLY A 135 -8.58 -3.12 -15.95
CA GLY A 135 -7.45 -3.92 -16.45
C GLY A 135 -7.31 -5.27 -15.74
N ILE A 136 -7.61 -5.32 -14.45
CA ILE A 136 -7.66 -6.56 -13.67
C ILE A 136 -8.75 -7.51 -14.21
N PHE A 137 -9.91 -7.01 -14.64
CA PHE A 137 -10.99 -7.84 -15.18
C PHE A 137 -10.80 -8.26 -16.63
N ASP A 138 -10.06 -7.50 -17.43
CA ASP A 138 -9.78 -7.81 -18.84
C ASP A 138 -8.72 -8.93 -18.99
N GLU A 139 -7.96 -9.24 -17.94
CA GLU A 139 -7.01 -10.37 -17.86
C GLU A 139 -7.70 -11.72 -17.52
N LEU A 140 -9.04 -11.77 -17.41
CA LEU A 140 -9.85 -12.99 -17.19
C LEU A 140 -10.18 -13.73 -18.49
#